data_AF-A0A8J4WQD8-F1
#
_entry.id   AF-A0A8J4WQD8-F1
#
_cell.length_a   1.000
_cell.length_b   1.000
_cell.length_c   1.000
_cell.angle_alpha   90.00
_cell.angle_beta   90.00
_cell.angle_gamma   90.00
#
_symmetry.space_group_name_H-M   'P 1'
#
loop_
_entity.id
_entity.type
_entity.pdbx_description
1 polymer ?
#
loop_
_entity_poly.entity_id
_entity_poly.type
_entity_poly.pdbx_seq_one_letter_code
_entity_poly.pdbx_strand_id
1 'polypeptide(L)'
;MAEFYGNFSGLQRTCSLVVVVCVIHLSVVIVFYLRNFSTLARIPTPVLTLQHKPTLAPEISVRNSSALGTPEHFLIWIVVPPSLPLSLSLSEGPLHVDFSEPVKLDKLLKDPQLALGGRYMPSDCVSQQKVAIIIPFRDRELHLKYWLYYMHPILQRQQLDYGVYVIEQ
;
A
#
# COMPACT_ATOMS: atom_id res chain seq x y z
N MET A 1 55.53 9.56 40.51
CA MET A 1 55.21 10.23 39.22
C MET A 1 55.11 9.29 38.02
N ALA A 2 55.64 8.05 38.06
CA ALA A 2 55.54 7.09 36.95
C ALA A 2 54.19 6.36 36.83
N GLU A 3 53.43 6.21 37.91
CA GLU A 3 52.13 5.49 37.89
C GLU A 3 51.01 6.26 37.17
N PHE A 4 51.07 7.60 37.16
CA PHE A 4 50.04 8.44 36.52
C PHE A 4 50.17 8.44 34.98
N TYR A 5 51.39 8.29 34.45
CA TYR A 5 51.65 8.21 33.00
C TYR A 5 51.15 6.89 32.38
N GLY A 6 51.11 5.80 33.16
CA GLY A 6 50.54 4.51 32.74
C GLY A 6 49.03 4.55 32.53
N ASN A 7 48.30 5.29 33.37
CA ASN A 7 46.83 5.40 33.27
C ASN A 7 46.37 6.31 32.12
N PHE A 8 47.12 7.38 31.79
CA PHE A 8 46.78 8.26 30.67
C PHE A 8 46.94 7.55 29.32
N SER A 9 48.01 6.76 29.17
CA SER A 9 48.23 5.94 27.96
C SER A 9 47.24 4.77 27.85
N GLY A 10 46.82 4.18 28.97
CA GLY A 10 45.74 3.20 29.03
C GLY A 10 44.39 3.77 28.60
N LEU A 11 44.01 4.93 29.14
CA LEU A 11 42.75 5.60 28.84
C LEU A 11 42.67 6.07 27.38
N GLN A 12 43.77 6.55 26.83
CA GLN A 12 43.87 6.92 25.43
C GLN A 12 43.70 5.70 24.51
N ARG A 13 44.26 4.55 24.88
CA ARG A 13 44.09 3.29 24.13
C ARG A 13 42.66 2.77 24.21
N THR A 14 42.02 2.81 25.38
CA THR A 14 40.63 2.40 25.53
C THR A 14 39.68 3.34 24.78
N CYS A 15 39.90 4.66 24.83
CA CYS A 15 39.11 5.63 24.08
C CYS A 15 39.25 5.41 22.57
N SER A 16 40.48 5.20 22.08
CA SER A 16 40.73 4.89 20.67
C SER A 16 40.05 3.59 20.23
N LEU A 17 40.09 2.53 21.06
CA LEU A 17 39.39 1.28 20.78
C LEU A 17 37.87 1.46 20.73
N VAL A 18 37.29 2.23 21.66
CA VAL A 18 35.84 2.53 21.66
C VAL A 18 35.45 3.29 20.39
N VAL A 19 36.23 4.29 19.97
CA VAL A 19 35.98 5.04 18.73
C VAL A 19 36.04 4.10 17.51
N VAL A 20 37.04 3.22 17.44
CA VAL A 20 37.17 2.25 16.34
C VAL A 20 35.99 1.28 16.31
N VAL A 21 35.58 0.74 17.46
CA VAL A 21 34.41 -0.15 17.56
C VAL A 21 33.13 0.57 17.14
N CYS A 22 32.94 1.82 17.57
CA CYS A 22 31.80 2.65 17.15
C CYS A 22 31.80 2.88 15.64
N VAL A 23 32.94 3.22 15.04
CA VAL A 23 33.06 3.41 13.58
C VAL A 23 32.75 2.12 12.83
N ILE A 24 33.27 0.98 13.30
CA ILE A 24 32.97 -0.33 12.69
C ILE A 24 31.47 -0.62 12.79
N HIS A 25 30.87 -0.45 13.97
CA HIS A 25 29.44 -0.70 14.17
C HIS A 25 28.58 0.19 13.28
N LEU A 26 28.85 1.50 13.24
CA LEU A 26 28.15 2.44 12.36
C LEU A 26 28.34 2.07 10.89
N SER A 27 29.54 1.65 10.47
CA SER A 27 29.78 1.23 9.09
C SER A 27 28.97 -0.02 8.72
N VAL A 28 28.87 -1.01 9.62
CA VAL A 28 28.06 -2.23 9.42
C VAL A 28 26.59 -1.89 9.32
N VAL A 29 26.08 -1.03 10.23
CA VAL A 29 24.68 -0.57 10.21
C VAL A 29 24.38 0.20 8.92
N ILE A 30 25.27 1.11 8.50
CA ILE A 30 25.11 1.87 7.25
C ILE A 30 25.13 0.93 6.04
N VAL A 31 26.07 -0.01 5.96
CA VAL A 31 26.13 -0.96 4.84
C VAL A 31 24.88 -1.85 4.82
N PHE A 32 24.44 -2.34 5.97
CA PHE A 32 23.20 -3.10 6.07
C PHE A 32 22.00 -2.27 5.62
N TYR A 33 21.90 -1.02 6.07
CA TYR A 33 20.83 -0.11 5.69
C TYR A 33 20.86 0.23 4.20
N LEU A 34 22.03 0.52 3.62
CA LEU A 34 22.18 0.81 2.20
C LEU A 34 21.93 -0.42 1.31
N ARG A 35 22.32 -1.62 1.76
CA ARG A 35 21.98 -2.88 1.09
C ARG A 35 20.49 -3.18 1.18
N ASN A 36 19.89 -3.00 2.36
CA ASN A 36 18.47 -3.17 2.56
C ASN A 36 17.64 -2.15 1.76
N PHE A 37 18.08 -0.89 1.74
CA PHE A 37 17.49 0.18 0.96
C PHE A 37 17.64 -0.08 -0.55
N SER A 38 18.78 -0.59 -1.00
CA SER A 38 18.95 -0.98 -2.40
C SER A 38 18.14 -2.23 -2.76
N THR A 39 17.85 -3.16 -1.84
CA THR A 39 16.85 -4.22 -2.07
C THR A 39 15.42 -3.68 -2.11
N LEU A 40 15.10 -2.62 -1.36
CA LEU A 40 13.80 -1.92 -1.45
C LEU A 40 13.69 -1.10 -2.75
N ALA A 41 14.77 -0.47 -3.20
CA ALA A 41 14.85 0.21 -4.50
C ALA A 41 14.94 -0.77 -5.68
N ARG A 42 15.31 -2.04 -5.41
CA ARG A 42 15.26 -3.18 -6.32
C ARG A 42 14.09 -4.10 -5.99
N ILE A 43 13.01 -3.58 -5.40
CA ILE A 43 11.70 -4.18 -5.63
C ILE A 43 11.54 -4.11 -7.15
N PRO A 44 11.55 -5.24 -7.86
CA PRO A 44 11.14 -5.22 -9.24
C PRO A 44 9.72 -4.67 -9.20
N THR A 45 9.43 -3.65 -9.99
CA THR A 45 8.07 -3.49 -10.45
C THR A 45 7.57 -4.89 -10.81
N PRO A 46 6.40 -5.34 -10.35
CA PRO A 46 5.77 -6.49 -10.96
C PRO A 46 5.39 -6.06 -12.38
N VAL A 47 6.38 -6.03 -13.27
CA VAL A 47 6.17 -6.25 -14.69
C VAL A 47 5.63 -7.67 -14.73
N LEU A 48 4.31 -7.77 -14.78
CA LEU A 48 3.64 -8.94 -15.30
C LEU A 48 4.27 -9.20 -16.66
N THR A 49 5.26 -10.09 -16.68
CA THR A 49 5.77 -10.69 -17.90
C THR A 49 4.62 -11.53 -18.43
N LEU A 50 3.77 -10.90 -19.23
CA LEU A 50 2.98 -11.61 -20.23
C LEU A 50 4.03 -12.28 -21.13
N GLN A 51 4.31 -13.54 -20.84
CA GLN A 51 4.97 -14.46 -21.75
C GLN A 51 4.09 -14.56 -22.99
N HIS A 52 4.26 -13.64 -23.93
CA HIS A 52 3.79 -13.83 -25.28
C HIS A 52 4.81 -14.76 -25.95
N LYS A 53 4.48 -16.05 -25.97
CA LYS A 53 5.09 -17.03 -26.87
C LYS A 53 4.16 -17.18 -28.07
N PRO A 54 4.43 -16.55 -29.22
CA PRO A 54 3.81 -16.98 -30.46
C PRO A 54 4.55 -18.24 -30.93
N THR A 55 3.84 -19.34 -31.20
CA THR A 55 4.15 -20.29 -32.29
C THR A 55 3.32 -21.57 -32.19
N LEU A 56 2.69 -21.85 -33.34
CA LEU A 56 2.15 -23.11 -33.88
C LEU A 56 0.77 -23.63 -33.41
N ALA A 57 -0.13 -23.61 -34.38
CA ALA A 57 -1.38 -24.37 -34.44
C ALA A 57 -1.16 -25.89 -34.25
N PRO A 58 -2.25 -26.60 -33.93
CA PRO A 58 -2.55 -27.86 -34.60
C PRO A 58 -3.82 -27.71 -35.44
N GLU A 59 -3.68 -27.99 -36.73
CA GLU A 59 -4.74 -28.45 -37.61
C GLU A 59 -5.23 -29.84 -37.13
N ILE A 60 -6.50 -30.17 -37.41
CA ILE A 60 -7.23 -31.49 -37.39
C ILE A 60 -8.58 -31.27 -36.67
N SER A 61 -9.76 -31.69 -37.13
CA SER A 61 -10.28 -32.22 -38.39
C SER A 61 -11.79 -32.35 -38.19
N VAL A 62 -12.57 -31.82 -39.14
CA VAL A 62 -13.91 -32.23 -39.61
C VAL A 62 -14.77 -33.16 -38.72
N ARG A 63 -15.98 -32.70 -38.33
CA ARG A 63 -17.25 -33.43 -38.58
C ARG A 63 -18.50 -32.54 -38.38
N ASN A 64 -19.31 -32.45 -39.43
CA ASN A 64 -20.63 -31.81 -39.48
C ASN A 64 -21.63 -32.48 -38.53
N SER A 65 -22.52 -31.71 -37.90
CA SER A 65 -23.93 -32.05 -37.67
C SER A 65 -24.72 -30.82 -37.24
N SER A 66 -25.78 -30.56 -38.00
CA SER A 66 -26.83 -29.58 -37.77
C SER A 66 -27.55 -29.77 -36.43
N ALA A 67 -27.67 -28.70 -35.64
CA ALA A 67 -28.80 -28.51 -34.74
C ALA A 67 -29.00 -27.02 -34.42
N LEU A 68 -30.15 -26.55 -34.88
CA LEU A 68 -30.84 -25.28 -34.60
C LEU A 68 -30.97 -25.01 -33.10
N GLY A 69 -30.56 -23.82 -32.66
CA GLY A 69 -30.76 -23.33 -31.29
C GLY A 69 -29.92 -22.10 -30.97
N THR A 70 -30.38 -20.92 -31.36
CA THR A 70 -30.03 -19.65 -30.72
C THR A 70 -31.25 -19.18 -29.90
N PRO A 71 -31.14 -18.14 -29.06
CA PRO A 71 -30.00 -17.49 -28.40
C PRO A 71 -30.22 -17.45 -26.86
N GLU A 72 -29.29 -17.05 -25.97
CA GLU A 72 -29.44 -15.79 -25.17
C GLU A 72 -28.74 -15.91 -23.78
N HIS A 73 -27.62 -16.61 -23.58
CA HIS A 73 -27.09 -16.72 -22.19
C HIS A 73 -25.57 -16.75 -21.98
N PHE A 74 -24.75 -16.50 -23.01
CA PHE A 74 -23.29 -16.66 -22.88
C PHE A 74 -22.45 -15.45 -23.31
N LEU A 75 -23.06 -14.28 -23.52
CA LEU A 75 -22.34 -13.06 -23.94
C LEU A 75 -22.39 -11.93 -22.89
N ILE A 76 -22.46 -12.22 -21.59
CA ILE A 76 -22.57 -11.16 -20.56
C ILE A 76 -21.31 -11.01 -19.68
N TRP A 77 -20.32 -11.92 -19.75
CA TRP A 77 -19.16 -11.85 -18.83
C TRP A 77 -17.86 -11.32 -19.43
N ILE A 78 -17.84 -10.86 -20.69
CA ILE A 78 -16.69 -10.09 -21.22
C ILE A 78 -17.06 -8.61 -21.30
N VAL A 79 -17.55 -8.06 -20.19
CA VAL A 79 -17.30 -6.66 -19.89
C VAL A 79 -16.11 -6.70 -18.94
N VAL A 80 -14.90 -6.80 -19.51
CA VAL A 80 -13.69 -6.41 -18.80
C VAL A 80 -13.91 -4.93 -18.50
N PRO A 81 -14.11 -4.50 -17.24
CA PRO A 81 -14.21 -3.08 -16.95
C PRO A 81 -12.92 -2.46 -17.49
N PRO A 82 -13.01 -1.37 -18.29
CA PRO A 82 -11.85 -0.78 -18.91
C PRO A 82 -10.84 -0.53 -17.79
N SER A 83 -9.67 -1.14 -17.93
CA SER A 83 -8.52 -0.87 -17.09
C SER A 83 -8.45 0.65 -16.91
N LEU A 84 -8.64 1.07 -15.65
CA LEU A 84 -8.59 2.44 -15.14
C LEU A 84 -7.98 3.39 -16.19
N PRO A 85 -8.74 4.30 -16.81
CA PRO A 85 -8.12 5.31 -17.65
C PRO A 85 -7.11 6.03 -16.76
N LEU A 86 -5.85 6.00 -17.18
CA LEU A 86 -4.72 6.63 -16.49
C LEU A 86 -4.80 8.16 -16.59
N SER A 87 -6.00 8.72 -16.44
CA SER A 87 -6.25 10.11 -16.14
C SER A 87 -6.50 10.18 -14.63
N LEU A 88 -5.50 10.63 -13.89
CA LEU A 88 -5.64 11.21 -12.54
C LEU A 88 -6.56 12.45 -12.58
N SER A 89 -7.79 12.32 -13.08
CA SER A 89 -8.73 13.42 -13.33
C SER A 89 -9.97 13.33 -12.44
N LEU A 90 -9.80 12.82 -11.22
CA LEU A 90 -10.75 13.04 -10.12
C LEU A 90 -10.01 13.37 -8.81
N SER A 91 -8.83 14.00 -8.91
CA SER A 91 -8.36 14.79 -7.78
C SER A 91 -9.19 16.08 -7.77
N GLU A 92 -10.43 15.99 -7.28
CA GLU A 92 -11.08 17.17 -6.72
C GLU A 92 -10.03 17.84 -5.84
N GLY A 93 -9.69 19.10 -6.16
CA GLY A 93 -8.40 19.72 -5.87
C GLY A 93 -8.01 19.81 -4.38
N PRO A 94 -7.49 20.93 -3.90
CA PRO A 94 -7.13 21.05 -2.49
C PRO A 94 -8.36 20.78 -1.60
N LEU A 95 -8.28 19.79 -0.72
CA LEU A 95 -9.30 19.55 0.30
C LEU A 95 -9.14 20.59 1.40
N HIS A 96 -10.18 21.40 1.63
CA HIS A 96 -10.20 22.29 2.78
C HIS A 96 -10.44 21.48 4.05
N VAL A 97 -9.46 21.51 4.95
CA VAL A 97 -9.48 20.79 6.22
C VAL A 97 -9.62 21.81 7.35
N ASP A 98 -10.65 21.65 8.17
CA ASP A 98 -10.93 22.52 9.30
C ASP A 98 -11.21 21.68 10.55
N PHE A 99 -10.57 22.07 11.65
CA PHE A 99 -10.67 21.42 12.96
C PHE A 99 -11.40 22.26 13.99
N SER A 100 -11.95 23.41 13.58
CA SER A 100 -12.59 24.38 14.48
C SER A 100 -13.97 23.90 14.97
N GLU A 101 -14.69 23.14 14.15
CA GLU A 101 -16.04 22.64 14.46
C GLU A 101 -16.04 21.13 14.71
N PRO A 102 -16.75 20.63 15.73
CA PRO A 102 -16.82 19.21 16.03
C PRO A 102 -17.48 18.43 14.89
N VAL A 103 -16.77 17.42 14.38
CA VAL A 103 -17.22 16.62 13.23
C VAL A 103 -18.22 15.54 13.65
N LYS A 104 -19.29 15.41 12.85
CA LYS A 104 -20.30 14.34 12.97
C LYS A 104 -20.08 13.27 11.91
N LEU A 105 -20.07 12.00 12.34
CA LEU A 105 -19.88 10.83 11.47
C LEU A 105 -21.15 10.42 10.71
N ASP A 106 -22.29 11.09 10.94
CA ASP A 106 -23.58 10.75 10.32
C ASP A 106 -23.53 10.70 8.79
N LYS A 107 -22.68 11.52 8.17
CA LYS A 107 -22.49 11.51 6.70
C LYS A 107 -21.83 10.21 6.23
N LEU A 108 -20.83 9.72 6.96
CA LEU A 108 -20.13 8.47 6.64
C LEU A 108 -21.03 7.26 6.88
N LEU A 109 -21.83 7.28 7.95
CA LEU A 109 -22.76 6.20 8.28
C LEU A 109 -23.89 6.05 7.26
N LYS A 110 -24.21 7.13 6.53
CA LYS A 110 -25.22 7.14 5.47
C LYS A 110 -24.63 6.84 4.09
N ASP A 111 -23.32 6.68 3.98
CA ASP A 111 -22.66 6.36 2.72
C ASP A 111 -23.01 4.92 2.31
N PRO A 112 -23.75 4.71 1.21
CA PRO A 112 -24.12 3.37 0.76
C PRO A 112 -22.92 2.57 0.24
N GLN A 113 -21.80 3.22 -0.09
CA GLN A 113 -20.61 2.56 -0.60
C GLN A 113 -19.69 2.06 0.53
N LEU A 114 -19.85 2.60 1.75
CA LEU A 114 -19.04 2.21 2.89
C LEU A 114 -19.70 1.04 3.63
N ALA A 115 -19.06 -0.13 3.56
CA ALA A 115 -19.51 -1.31 4.28
C ALA A 115 -19.18 -1.22 5.78
N LEU A 116 -19.89 -2.04 6.56
CA LEU A 116 -19.66 -2.20 8.01
C LEU A 116 -18.19 -2.49 8.31
N GLY A 117 -17.70 -1.92 9.43
CA GLY A 117 -16.30 -2.02 9.82
C GLY A 117 -15.35 -1.11 9.04
N GLY A 118 -15.87 -0.10 8.32
CA GLY A 118 -15.05 0.89 7.62
C GLY A 118 -14.35 0.31 6.39
N ARG A 119 -14.99 -0.62 5.69
CA ARG A 119 -14.47 -1.25 4.46
C ARG A 119 -15.11 -0.62 3.23
N TYR A 120 -14.31 -0.46 2.19
CA TYR A 120 -14.78 0.02 0.90
C TYR A 120 -14.08 -0.77 -0.21
N MET A 121 -14.84 -1.11 -1.24
CA MET A 121 -14.35 -1.74 -2.46
C MET A 121 -15.08 -1.09 -3.64
N PRO A 122 -14.35 -0.62 -4.68
CA PRO A 122 -14.98 0.00 -5.84
C PRO A 122 -15.86 -1.02 -6.58
N SER A 123 -17.07 -0.61 -6.99
CA SER A 123 -18.01 -1.44 -7.76
C SER A 123 -17.68 -1.49 -9.25
N ASP A 124 -17.11 -0.41 -9.76
CA ASP A 124 -17.00 -0.16 -11.20
C ASP A 124 -15.68 -0.68 -11.79
N CYS A 125 -14.74 -1.07 -10.93
CA CYS A 125 -13.43 -1.56 -11.32
C CYS A 125 -12.87 -2.58 -10.31
N VAL A 126 -11.92 -3.39 -10.78
CA VAL A 126 -11.10 -4.21 -9.90
C VAL A 126 -9.95 -3.34 -9.40
N SER A 127 -9.89 -3.10 -8.10
CA SER A 127 -8.80 -2.29 -7.52
C SER A 127 -7.44 -2.97 -7.74
N GLN A 128 -6.43 -2.17 -8.02
CA GLN A 128 -5.05 -2.68 -8.15
C GLN A 128 -4.39 -2.95 -6.80
N GLN A 129 -4.89 -2.32 -5.73
CA GLN A 129 -4.29 -2.33 -4.41
C GLN A 129 -5.33 -2.69 -3.34
N LYS A 130 -4.96 -3.67 -2.51
CA LYS A 130 -5.70 -4.06 -1.30
C LYS A 130 -4.96 -3.53 -0.08
N VAL A 131 -5.59 -2.65 0.68
CA VAL A 131 -4.93 -1.85 1.72
C VAL A 131 -5.59 -2.06 3.09
N ALA A 132 -4.82 -2.46 4.09
CA ALA A 132 -5.25 -2.43 5.49
C ALA A 132 -4.65 -1.20 6.17
N ILE A 133 -5.51 -0.29 6.63
CA ILE A 133 -5.09 0.93 7.33
C ILE A 133 -5.17 0.66 8.83
N ILE A 134 -4.03 0.64 9.49
CA ILE A 134 -3.92 0.34 10.93
C ILE A 134 -3.68 1.65 11.68
N ILE A 135 -4.61 1.99 12.58
CA ILE A 135 -4.54 3.19 13.40
C ILE A 135 -4.31 2.76 14.85
N PRO A 136 -3.09 2.92 15.39
CA PRO A 136 -2.90 2.77 16.84
C PRO A 136 -3.67 3.88 17.56
N PHE A 137 -4.47 3.50 18.54
CA PHE A 137 -5.41 4.40 19.21
C PHE A 137 -5.30 4.31 20.73
N ARG A 138 -5.27 5.47 21.37
CA ARG A 138 -5.34 5.61 22.83
C ARG A 138 -5.96 6.95 23.18
N ASP A 139 -7.18 6.93 23.73
CA ASP A 139 -7.88 8.10 24.30
C ASP A 139 -7.86 9.38 23.42
N ARG A 140 -8.08 9.21 22.11
CA ARG A 140 -8.05 10.33 21.14
C ARG A 140 -9.25 10.31 20.19
N GLU A 141 -10.43 10.06 20.73
CA GLU A 141 -11.66 9.89 19.94
C GLU A 141 -11.92 11.04 18.97
N LEU A 142 -11.70 12.28 19.42
CA LEU A 142 -11.93 13.47 18.61
C LEU A 142 -11.03 13.49 17.36
N HIS A 143 -9.74 13.17 17.50
CA HIS A 143 -8.83 13.06 16.35
C HIS A 143 -9.23 11.92 15.41
N LEU A 144 -9.66 10.79 15.97
CA LEU A 144 -10.12 9.66 15.16
C LEU A 144 -11.37 10.04 14.35
N LYS A 145 -12.32 10.78 14.93
CA LYS A 145 -13.51 11.28 14.23
C LYS A 145 -13.14 12.18 13.05
N TYR A 146 -12.22 13.13 13.24
CA TYR A 146 -11.71 13.95 12.13
C TYR A 146 -11.02 13.11 11.06
N TRP A 147 -10.16 12.17 11.48
CA TRP A 147 -9.44 11.30 10.56
C TRP A 147 -10.41 10.52 9.68
N LEU A 148 -11.40 9.86 10.28
CA LEU A 148 -12.40 9.09 9.54
C LEU A 148 -13.15 9.98 8.54
N TYR A 149 -13.63 11.13 9.00
CA TYR A 149 -14.41 12.06 8.17
C TYR A 149 -13.67 12.54 6.92
N TYR A 150 -12.38 12.87 7.03
CA TYR A 150 -11.60 13.34 5.90
C TYR A 150 -11.02 12.21 5.06
N MET A 151 -10.57 11.12 5.68
CA MET A 151 -9.83 10.08 4.98
C MET A 151 -10.74 9.17 4.15
N HIS A 152 -11.94 8.84 4.61
CA HIS A 152 -12.83 7.97 3.84
C HIS A 152 -13.09 8.48 2.41
N PRO A 153 -13.48 9.75 2.19
CA PRO A 153 -13.65 10.31 0.85
C PRO A 153 -12.34 10.33 0.03
N ILE A 154 -11.21 10.63 0.66
CA ILE A 154 -9.90 10.64 -0.03
C ILE A 154 -9.56 9.24 -0.55
N LEU A 155 -9.74 8.21 0.30
CA LEU A 155 -9.44 6.82 -0.03
C LEU A 155 -10.39 6.25 -1.09
N GLN A 156 -11.66 6.64 -1.07
CA GLN A 156 -12.64 6.25 -2.09
C GLN A 156 -12.28 6.83 -3.47
N ARG A 157 -11.87 8.10 -3.55
CA ARG A 157 -11.42 8.73 -4.80
C ARG A 157 -10.19 8.05 -5.41
N GLN A 158 -9.37 7.41 -4.59
CA GLN A 158 -8.20 6.64 -5.03
C GLN A 158 -8.57 5.24 -5.58
N GLN A 159 -9.86 4.86 -5.56
CA GLN A 159 -10.35 3.55 -6.01
C GLN A 159 -9.62 2.35 -5.37
N LEU A 160 -9.33 2.46 -4.07
CA LEU A 160 -8.68 1.40 -3.28
C LEU A 160 -9.70 0.37 -2.78
N ASP A 161 -9.32 -0.91 -2.70
CA ASP A 161 -10.00 -1.88 -1.82
C ASP A 161 -9.35 -1.76 -0.45
N TYR A 162 -10.02 -1.09 0.49
CA TYR A 162 -9.43 -0.79 1.80
C TYR A 162 -10.32 -1.16 2.98
N GLY A 163 -9.68 -1.37 4.13
CA GLY A 163 -10.34 -1.49 5.43
C GLY A 163 -9.57 -0.72 6.50
N VAL A 164 -10.30 -0.03 7.38
CA VAL A 164 -9.74 0.73 8.51
C VAL A 164 -9.83 -0.09 9.79
N TYR A 165 -8.70 -0.26 10.47
CA TYR A 165 -8.58 -1.01 11.73
C TYR A 165 -8.04 -0.09 12.80
N VAL A 166 -8.86 0.22 13.80
CA VAL A 166 -8.48 1.00 14.97
C VAL A 166 -8.05 0.02 16.06
N ILE A 167 -6.79 0.07 16.45
CA ILE A 167 -6.21 -0.84 17.45
C ILE A 167 -6.03 -0.06 18.75
N GLU A 168 -6.90 -0.35 19.71
CA GLU A 168 -6.84 0.22 21.05
C GLU A 168 -5.70 -0.41 21.88
N GLN A 169 -4.95 0.44 22.59
CA GLN A 169 -3.83 0.04 23.45
C GLN A 169 -4.25 -0.20 24.90
#